data_AF-A0A158KKJ4-F1
#
_entry.id   AF-A0A158KKJ4-F1
#
_cell.length_a   1.000
_cell.length_b   1.000
_cell.length_c   1.000
_cell.angle_alpha   90.00
_cell.angle_beta   90.00
_cell.angle_gamma   90.00
#
_symmetry.space_group_name_H-M   'P 1'
#
loop_
_entity.id
_entity.type
_entity.pdbx_description
1 polymer ?
#
loop_
_entity_poly.entity_id
_entity_poly.type
_entity_poly.pdbx_seq_one_letter_code
_entity_poly.pdbx_strand_id
1 'polypeptide(L)' 'MLHMNNVMYKGHVLSAIAVTEREVVSATLVVRDPSGVQRRSGALGTFASPIGALRYAFAYGMAEIDHRKMPPSE' A
#
# COMPACT_ATOMS: atom_id res chain seq x y z
N MET A 1 -4.05 8.25 13.80
CA MET A 1 -3.67 9.24 12.77
C MET A 1 -3.67 8.57 11.39
N LEU A 2 -4.10 9.25 10.33
CA LEU A 2 -4.14 8.68 8.97
C LEU A 2 -3.13 9.42 8.07
N HIS A 3 -2.30 8.66 7.36
CA HIS A 3 -1.44 9.16 6.30
C HIS A 3 -1.80 8.47 4.99
N MET A 4 -1.82 9.22 3.89
CA MET A 4 -2.13 8.68 2.58
C MET A 4 -1.25 9.32 1.52
N ASN A 5 -0.63 8.50 0.69
CA ASN A 5 0.21 8.93 -0.43
C ASN A 5 -0.21 8.19 -1.70
N ASN A 6 -0.08 8.86 -2.84
CA ASN A 6 -0.38 8.28 -4.13
C ASN A 6 0.85 8.30 -5.03
N VAL A 7 1.04 7.25 -5.83
CA VAL A 7 2.02 7.23 -6.93
C VAL A 7 1.40 6.60 -8.17
N MET A 8 1.86 7.04 -9.34
CA MET A 8 1.54 6.39 -10.60
C MET A 8 2.61 5.34 -10.92
N TYR A 9 2.19 4.13 -11.29
CA TYR A 9 3.08 3.04 -11.64
C TYR A 9 2.51 2.24 -12.81
N LYS A 10 3.20 2.23 -13.96
CA LYS A 10 2.78 1.50 -15.17
C LYS A 10 1.30 1.72 -15.53
N GLY A 11 0.84 2.97 -15.52
CA GLY A 11 -0.55 3.34 -15.80
C GLY A 11 -1.56 3.08 -14.68
N HIS A 12 -1.15 2.43 -13.58
CA HIS A 12 -1.97 2.24 -12.40
C HIS A 12 -1.76 3.40 -11.41
N VAL A 13 -2.78 3.73 -10.64
CA VAL A 13 -2.65 4.61 -9.47
C VAL A 13 -2.61 3.73 -8.23
N LEU A 14 -1.49 3.80 -7.50
CA LEU A 14 -1.31 3.16 -6.20
C LEU A 14 -1.57 4.21 -5.12
N SER A 15 -2.55 3.96 -4.26
CA SER A 15 -2.90 4.78 -3.10
C SER A 15 -2.58 4.01 -1.83
N ALA A 16 -1.45 4.34 -1.20
CA ALA A 16 -1.02 3.75 0.07
C ALA A 16 -1.64 4.52 1.23
N ILE A 17 -2.19 3.80 2.20
CA ILE A 17 -2.85 4.34 3.39
C ILE A 17 -2.18 3.72 4.61
N ALA A 18 -1.75 4.55 5.54
CA ALA A 18 -1.24 4.14 6.84
C ALA A 18 -2.15 4.68 7.94
N VAL A 19 -2.65 3.79 8.80
CA VAL A 19 -3.54 4.12 9.92
C VAL A 19 -2.85 3.76 11.21
N THR A 20 -2.61 4.76 12.06
CA THR A 20 -2.07 4.57 13.42
C THR A 20 -3.21 4.44 14.42
N GLU A 21 -3.26 3.31 15.12
CA GLU A 21 -4.18 3.00 16.22
C GLU A 21 -3.39 2.40 17.39
N ARG A 22 -3.51 2.97 18.60
CA ARG A 22 -2.85 2.48 19.84
C ARG A 22 -1.37 2.10 19.63
N GLU A 23 -0.58 3.03 19.09
CA GLU A 23 0.86 2.87 18.77
C GLU A 23 1.20 1.91 17.61
N VAL A 24 0.23 1.22 17.01
CA VAL A 24 0.45 0.32 15.88
C VAL A 24 0.02 0.99 14.59
N VAL A 25 0.82 0.85 13.52
CA VAL A 25 0.49 1.37 12.20
C VAL A 25 0.09 0.23 11.28
N SER A 26 -1.13 0.26 10.74
CA SER A 26 -1.57 -0.68 9.70
C SER A 26 -1.38 -0.07 8.31
N ALA A 27 -0.90 -0.88 7.35
CA ALA A 27 -0.81 -0.49 5.96
C ALA A 27 -1.98 -1.04 5.13
N THR A 28 -2.49 -0.25 4.19
CA THR A 28 -3.49 -0.67 3.21
C THR A 28 -3.14 -0.05 1.86
N LEU A 29 -3.45 -0.76 0.78
CA LEU A 29 -3.25 -0.30 -0.58
C LEU A 29 -4.59 -0.26 -1.32
N VAL A 30 -4.82 0.80 -2.09
CA VAL A 30 -5.84 0.83 -3.13
C VAL A 30 -5.13 0.95 -4.48
N VAL A 31 -5.45 0.05 -5.41
CA VAL A 31 -4.94 0.06 -6.78
C VAL A 31 -6.08 0.43 -7.70
N ARG A 32 -5.90 1.48 -8.50
CA ARG A 32 -6.76 1.78 -9.65
C ARG A 32 -6.04 1.39 -10.92
N ASP A 33 -6.64 0.53 -11.73
CA ASP A 33 -6.09 0.17 -13.03
C ASP A 33 -6.38 1.23 -14.11
N PRO A 34 -5.77 1.13 -15.31
CA PRO A 34 -5.98 2.10 -16.39
C PRO A 34 -7.44 2.19 -16.89
N SER A 35 -8.24 1.14 -16.69
CA SER A 35 -9.67 1.14 -17.03
C SER A 35 -10.53 1.87 -15.99
N GLY A 36 -9.92 2.25 -14.86
CA GLY A 36 -10.57 2.95 -13.76
C GLY A 36 -11.10 2.03 -12.66
N VAL A 37 -10.98 0.70 -12.80
CA VAL A 37 -11.42 -0.25 -11.78
C VAL A 37 -10.50 -0.14 -10.56
N GLN A 38 -11.11 -0.07 -9.38
CA GLN A 38 -10.40 0.02 -8.11
C GLN A 38 -10.48 -1.29 -7.34
N ARG A 39 -9.35 -1.68 -6.76
CA ARG A 39 -9.24 -2.80 -5.81
C ARG A 39 -8.55 -2.32 -4.56
N ARG A 40 -9.12 -2.65 -3.41
CA ARG A 40 -8.57 -2.32 -2.10
C ARG A 40 -8.05 -3.60 -1.45
N SER A 41 -6.83 -3.56 -0.96
CA SER A 41 -6.28 -4.64 -0.15
C SER A 41 -6.91 -4.65 1.25
N GLY A 42 -6.80 -5.77 1.94
CA GLY A 42 -6.90 -5.78 3.40
C GLY A 42 -5.71 -5.06 4.06
N ALA A 43 -5.63 -5.16 5.39
CA ALA A 43 -4.42 -4.77 6.10
C ALA A 43 -3.25 -5.65 5.64
N LEU A 44 -2.18 -5.02 5.16
CA LEU A 44 -1.02 -5.71 4.59
C LEU A 44 0.04 -6.09 5.64
N GLY A 45 -0.13 -5.59 6.87
CA GLY A 45 0.78 -5.80 7.99
C GLY A 45 0.69 -4.68 9.02
N THR A 46 1.47 -4.83 10.09
CA THR A 46 1.63 -3.85 11.16
C THR A 46 3.06 -3.33 11.16
N PHE A 47 3.24 -2.03 11.35
CA PHE A 47 4.52 -1.34 11.20
C PHE A 47 4.76 -0.43 12.39
N ALA A 48 6.04 -0.19 12.70
CA ALA A 48 6.45 0.75 13.75
C ALA A 48 6.30 2.23 13.35
N SER A 49 6.13 2.53 12.05
CA SER A 49 5.99 3.91 11.58
C SER A 49 5.06 4.05 10.37
N PRO A 50 4.38 5.21 10.21
CA PRO A 50 3.59 5.53 9.01
C PRO A 50 4.41 5.48 7.73
N ILE A 51 5.65 5.96 7.76
CA ILE A 51 6.52 5.97 6.58
C ILE A 51 6.87 4.54 6.13
N GLY A 52 7.18 3.64 7.08
CA GLY A 52 7.42 2.22 6.80
C GLY A 52 6.20 1.55 6.18
N ALA A 53 5.02 1.76 6.78
CA ALA A 53 3.75 1.24 6.28
C ALA A 53 3.47 1.68 4.83
N LEU A 54 3.66 2.97 4.52
CA LEU A 54 3.43 3.49 3.17
C LEU A 54 4.44 2.93 2.16
N ARG A 55 5.72 2.84 2.52
CA ARG A 55 6.77 2.25 1.66
C ARG A 55 6.46 0.80 1.35
N TYR A 56 6.07 0.03 2.35
CA TYR A 56 5.69 -1.36 2.17
C TYR A 56 4.47 -1.51 1.26
N ALA A 57 3.41 -0.73 1.49
CA ALA A 57 2.20 -0.77 0.65
C ALA A 57 2.51 -0.48 -0.83
N PHE A 58 3.38 0.49 -1.12
CA PHE A 58 3.82 0.73 -2.49
C PHE A 58 4.65 -0.42 -3.06
N ALA A 59 5.60 -0.95 -2.30
CA ALA A 59 6.43 -2.06 -2.75
C ALA A 59 5.59 -3.31 -3.05
N TYR A 60 4.57 -3.57 -2.22
CA TYR A 60 3.57 -4.61 -2.40
C TYR A 60 2.76 -4.37 -3.69
N GLY A 61 2.20 -3.18 -3.89
CA GLY A 61 1.43 -2.85 -5.10
C GLY A 61 2.22 -2.95 -6.39
N MET A 62 3.47 -2.47 -6.38
CA MET A 62 4.38 -2.65 -7.51
C MET A 62 4.68 -4.14 -7.75
N ALA A 63 4.82 -4.94 -6.68
CA ALA A 63 5.04 -6.38 -6.82
C ALA A 63 3.85 -7.12 -7.43
N GLU A 64 2.63 -6.77 -7.02
CA GLU A 64 1.40 -7.33 -7.61
C GLU A 64 1.26 -6.98 -9.09
N ILE A 65 1.51 -5.73 -9.47
CA ILE A 65 1.46 -5.28 -10.87
C ILE A 65 2.53 -5.97 -11.71
N ASP A 66 3.72 -6.18 -11.15
CA ASP A 66 4.83 -6.84 -11.83
C ASP A 66 4.72 -8.37 -11.86
N HIS A 67 3.70 -8.95 -11.23
CA HIS A 67 3.56 -10.40 -11.03
C HIS A 67 4.82 -11.05 -10.42
N ARG A 68 5.51 -10.31 -9.53
CA ARG A 68 6.71 -10.78 -8.83
C ARG A 68 6.39 -11.23 -7.41
N LYS A 69 7.37 -11.87 -6.75
CA LYS A 69 7.26 -12.24 -5.34
C LYS A 69 7.01 -11.01 -4.47
N MET A 70 6.02 -11.12 -3.58
CA MET A 70 5.67 -10.06 -2.63
C MET A 70 6.84 -9.77 -1.67
N PRO A 71 7.03 -8.51 -1.25
CA PRO A 71 7.99 -8.18 -0.21
C PRO A 71 7.61 -8.90 1.10
N PRO A 72 8.59 -9.27 1.94
CA PRO A 72 8.27 -9.78 3.27
C PRO A 72 7.64 -8.66 4.10
N SER A 73 6.52 -8.95 4.75
CA SER A 73 5.97 -8.06 5.78
C SER A 73 6.98 -7.93 6.91
N GLU A 74 7.24 -6.69 7.33
CA GLU A 74 8.11 -6.34 8.45
C GLU A 74 7.56 -6.85 9.79
#